data_AF-A0A0R1LU49-F1
#
_entry.id   AF-A0A0R1LU49-F1
#
_cell.length_a   1.000
_cell.length_b   1.000
_cell.length_c   1.000
_cell.angle_alpha   90.00
_cell.angle_beta   90.00
_cell.angle_gamma   90.00
#
_symmetry.space_group_name_H-M   'P 1'
#
loop_
_entity.id
_entity.type
_entity.pdbx_description
1 polymer ?
#
loop_
_entity_poly.entity_id
_entity_poly.type
_entity_poly.pdbx_seq_one_letter_code
_entity_poly.pdbx_strand_id
1 'polypeptide(L)'
;MERSILLISDNPNLLKRLKQIMTDWQVISSPTYLPDILLNRDSQTLILLDLDHFSELGQRPDTLFLMRQQFRGPLLAIHRQRLTAAMICDIFERFHFDELLSLEMSNRELHARIQQKIWRYYQPQEESREILNTGQLQVDFQHYMVSVAGRKLTMGPVDFRLLVYFMQHENVVLTRAQIAEGVWRNGRDSTMRAIDSHISKLRKLIEEDAKQPQYLQTIRGFGYIFKTVPEHTQEAE
;
A
#
# COMPACT_ATOMS: atom_id res chain seq x y z
N MET A 1 9.03 -7.48 9.05
CA MET A 1 8.81 -6.09 8.61
C MET A 1 9.51 -5.19 9.62
N GLU A 2 10.45 -4.35 9.18
CA GLU A 2 11.17 -3.45 10.08
C GLU A 2 10.25 -2.24 10.39
N ARG A 3 9.84 -2.09 11.65
CA ARG A 3 8.99 -1.00 12.12
C ARG A 3 9.87 0.13 12.62
N SER A 4 9.70 1.34 12.09
CA SER A 4 10.56 2.47 12.47
C SER A 4 9.79 3.73 12.82
N ILE A 5 10.29 4.46 13.83
CA ILE A 5 9.86 5.81 14.16
C ILE A 5 11.01 6.73 13.80
N LEU A 6 10.76 7.64 12.86
CA LEU A 6 11.65 8.76 12.59
C LEU A 6 11.24 9.93 13.48
N LEU A 7 12.03 10.17 14.52
CA LEU A 7 11.93 11.35 15.36
C LEU A 7 12.71 12.49 14.69
N ILE A 8 12.01 13.57 14.32
CA ILE A 8 12.63 14.82 13.89
C ILE A 8 12.73 15.70 15.14
N SER A 9 13.85 15.59 15.84
CA SER A 9 14.13 16.29 17.09
C SER A 9 15.60 16.13 17.50
N ASP A 10 16.09 17.14 18.20
CA ASP A 10 17.40 17.21 18.84
C ASP A 10 17.30 16.83 20.33
N ASN A 11 16.09 16.60 20.83
CA ASN A 11 15.80 16.38 22.24
C ASN A 11 16.18 14.95 22.68
N PRO A 12 17.29 14.77 23.43
CA PRO A 12 17.76 13.43 23.80
C PRO A 12 16.83 12.76 24.81
N ASN A 13 16.09 13.54 25.62
CA ASN A 13 15.14 13.00 26.59
C ASN A 13 13.91 12.42 25.89
N LEU A 14 13.41 13.09 24.85
CA LEU A 14 12.31 12.58 24.03
C LEU A 14 12.73 11.30 23.30
N LEU A 15 13.92 11.27 22.69
CA LEU A 15 14.47 10.06 22.07
C LEU A 15 14.56 8.90 23.06
N LYS A 16 15.14 9.13 24.24
CA LYS A 16 15.26 8.12 25.30
C LYS A 16 13.89 7.61 25.74
N ARG A 17 12.94 8.53 25.93
CA ARG A 17 11.57 8.21 26.33
C ARG A 17 10.87 7.36 25.28
N LEU A 18 10.94 7.72 23.99
CA LEU A 18 10.35 6.95 22.91
C LEU A 18 10.94 5.54 22.83
N LYS A 19 12.26 5.40 22.97
CA LYS A 19 12.93 4.08 23.01
C LYS A 19 12.46 3.22 24.19
N GLN A 20 12.10 3.83 25.32
CA GLN A 20 11.56 3.11 26.48
C GLN A 20 10.11 2.66 26.28
N ILE A 21 9.28 3.47 25.62
CA ILE A 21 7.86 3.15 25.45
C ILE A 21 7.54 2.38 24.16
N MET A 22 8.39 2.49 23.13
CA MET A 22 8.22 1.83 21.83
C MET A 22 9.29 0.75 21.62
N THR A 23 9.35 -0.25 22.51
CA THR A 23 10.41 -1.28 22.49
C THR A 23 10.45 -2.11 21.20
N ASP A 24 9.31 -2.27 20.56
CA ASP A 24 9.14 -3.09 19.35
C ASP A 24 9.38 -2.28 18.06
N TRP A 25 9.82 -1.04 18.18
CA TRP A 25 10.06 -0.10 17.07
C TRP A 25 11.50 0.40 17.09
N GLN A 26 12.12 0.47 15.92
CA GLN A 26 13.40 1.13 15.75
C GLN A 26 13.19 2.65 15.77
N VAL A 27 13.58 3.31 16.85
CA VAL A 27 13.50 4.78 16.96
C VAL A 27 14.81 5.41 16.48
N ILE A 28 14.73 6.17 15.38
CA ILE A 28 15.83 6.89 14.76
C ILE A 28 15.57 8.38 14.98
N SER A 29 16.57 9.13 15.43
CA SER A 29 16.48 10.58 15.57
C SER A 29 17.26 11.23 14.44
N SER A 30 16.70 12.28 13.86
CA SER A 30 17.40 13.22 13.00
C SER A 30 17.08 14.64 13.47
N PRO A 31 18.07 15.54 13.54
CA PRO A 31 17.79 16.94 13.87
C PRO A 31 17.05 17.63 12.71
N THR A 32 17.26 17.19 11.47
CA THR A 32 16.61 17.76 10.29
C THR A 32 15.81 16.73 9.51
N TYR A 33 14.81 17.19 8.77
CA TYR A 33 14.15 16.35 7.79
C TYR A 33 15.05 16.20 6.58
N LEU A 34 15.47 14.96 6.30
CA LEU A 34 16.19 14.60 5.09
C LEU A 34 15.28 13.71 4.25
N PRO A 35 14.80 14.17 3.08
CA PRO A 35 13.92 13.39 2.21
C PRO A 35 14.46 11.99 1.88
N ASP A 36 15.79 11.88 1.76
CA ASP A 36 16.47 10.62 1.44
C ASP A 36 16.30 9.54 2.51
N ILE A 37 16.02 9.92 3.77
CA ILE A 37 15.73 8.96 4.85
C ILE A 37 14.45 8.16 4.54
N LEU A 38 13.52 8.75 3.79
CA LEU A 38 12.27 8.08 3.38
C LEU A 38 12.41 7.27 2.10
N LEU A 39 13.43 7.53 1.26
CA LEU A 39 13.58 6.90 -0.07
C LEU A 39 13.96 5.42 -0.02
N ASN A 40 14.43 4.90 1.13
CA ASN A 40 14.94 3.52 1.27
C ASN A 40 14.24 2.71 2.38
N ARG A 41 13.03 3.09 2.83
CA ARG A 41 12.33 2.41 3.94
C ARG A 41 11.00 1.82 3.47
N ASP A 42 10.86 0.50 3.59
CA ASP A 42 9.62 -0.23 3.26
C ASP A 42 8.88 -0.79 4.50
N SER A 43 7.55 -0.79 4.38
CA SER A 43 6.47 -1.40 5.18
C SER A 43 5.79 -0.60 6.31
N GLN A 44 6.45 -0.12 7.37
CA GLN A 44 5.74 0.56 8.48
C GLN A 44 6.62 1.64 9.17
N THR A 45 6.50 2.89 8.73
CA THR A 45 7.28 4.03 9.25
C THR A 45 6.36 5.11 9.77
N LEU A 46 6.55 5.56 11.01
CA LEU A 46 5.89 6.73 11.57
C LEU A 46 6.87 7.89 11.65
N ILE A 47 6.44 9.10 11.29
CA ILE A 47 7.21 10.31 11.53
C ILE A 47 6.64 11.04 12.73
N LEU A 48 7.49 11.36 13.70
CA LEU A 48 7.15 12.17 14.85
C LEU A 48 8.00 13.43 14.86
N LEU A 49 7.34 14.58 14.83
CA LEU A 49 8.00 15.88 14.74
C LEU A 49 7.88 16.64 16.06
N ASP A 50 9.01 17.08 16.62
CA ASP A 50 9.05 17.91 17.82
C ASP A 50 8.85 19.38 17.45
N LEU A 51 7.66 19.92 17.69
CA LEU A 51 7.29 21.28 17.30
C LEU A 51 8.06 22.35 18.08
N ASP A 52 8.48 22.06 19.32
CA ASP A 52 9.20 23.04 20.12
C ASP A 52 10.63 23.26 19.55
N HIS A 53 11.22 22.23 18.97
CA HIS A 53 12.54 22.31 18.32
C HIS A 53 12.42 22.67 16.84
N PHE A 54 11.31 22.31 16.18
CA PHE A 54 11.13 22.54 14.75
C PHE A 54 11.11 24.02 14.38
N SER A 55 10.57 24.90 15.23
CA SER A 55 10.64 26.35 15.02
C SER A 55 12.07 26.90 15.07
N GLU A 56 12.98 26.22 15.77
CA GLU A 56 14.37 26.63 15.92
C GLU A 56 15.28 26.05 14.82
N LEU A 57 14.86 24.96 14.17
CA LEU A 57 15.65 24.17 13.20
C LEU A 57 15.80 24.78 11.79
N GLY A 58 15.43 26.05 11.59
CA GLY A 58 15.64 26.75 10.31
C GLY A 58 14.90 26.15 9.11
N GLN A 59 13.96 25.23 9.34
CA GLN A 59 13.18 24.59 8.29
C GLN A 59 12.00 25.49 7.89
N ARG A 60 11.88 25.73 6.58
CA ARG A 60 10.79 26.54 6.03
C ARG A 60 9.46 25.80 6.20
N PRO A 61 8.35 26.50 6.47
CA PRO A 61 7.01 25.90 6.50
C PRO A 61 6.69 25.04 5.27
N ASP A 62 7.25 25.40 4.12
CA ASP A 62 7.14 24.68 2.85
C ASP A 62 7.64 23.23 2.93
N THR A 63 8.64 22.95 3.79
CA THR A 63 9.20 21.60 3.96
C THR A 63 8.18 20.63 4.53
N LEU A 64 7.34 21.06 5.48
CA LEU A 64 6.28 20.21 6.05
C LEU A 64 5.20 19.90 5.02
N PHE A 65 4.82 20.91 4.23
CA PHE A 65 3.88 20.72 3.14
C PHE A 65 4.41 19.69 2.13
N LEU A 66 5.67 19.82 1.71
CA LEU A 66 6.32 18.86 0.81
C LEU A 66 6.43 17.47 1.43
N MET A 67 6.77 17.38 2.71
CA MET A 67 6.88 16.12 3.44
C MET A 67 5.55 15.37 3.44
N ARG A 68 4.43 16.05 3.71
CA ARG A 68 3.10 15.41 3.67
C ARG A 68 2.70 14.96 2.26
N GLN A 69 3.10 15.70 1.21
CA GLN A 69 2.86 15.28 -0.18
C GLN A 69 3.61 13.99 -0.54
N GLN A 70 4.81 13.78 0.01
CA GLN A 70 5.66 12.64 -0.29
C GLN A 70 5.42 11.44 0.65
N PHE A 71 5.00 11.69 1.89
CA PHE A 71 4.85 10.68 2.92
C PHE A 71 3.37 10.37 3.19
N ARG A 72 2.98 9.11 2.96
CA ARG A 72 1.60 8.62 3.15
C ARG A 72 1.38 7.86 4.46
N GLY A 73 2.38 7.78 5.34
CA GLY A 73 2.25 7.13 6.65
C GLY A 73 1.72 8.08 7.73
N PRO A 74 1.69 7.61 9.00
CA PRO A 74 1.32 8.44 10.14
C PRO A 74 2.35 9.55 10.38
N LEU A 75 1.89 10.80 10.28
CA LEU A 75 2.68 12.00 10.55
C LEU A 75 2.14 12.68 11.81
N LEU A 76 2.86 12.56 12.92
CA LEU A 76 2.47 13.12 14.20
C LEU A 76 3.38 14.28 14.58
N ALA A 77 2.85 15.22 15.36
CA ALA A 77 3.67 16.25 16.00
C ALA A 77 3.56 16.13 17.52
N ILE A 78 4.60 16.54 18.24
CA ILE A 78 4.64 16.60 19.69
C ILE A 78 5.14 17.96 20.15
N HIS A 79 4.54 18.48 21.23
CA HIS A 79 4.86 19.80 21.76
C HIS A 79 4.80 19.81 23.30
N ARG A 80 5.48 20.75 23.92
CA ARG A 80 5.44 21.05 25.36
C ARG A 80 4.57 22.25 25.64
N GLN A 81 4.63 23.26 24.77
CA GLN A 81 3.96 24.52 25.00
C GLN A 81 2.44 24.37 24.97
N ARG A 82 1.75 25.20 25.76
CA ARG A 82 0.29 25.24 25.73
C ARG A 82 -0.15 25.94 24.44
N LEU A 83 -0.66 25.18 23.48
CA LEU A 83 -1.21 25.71 22.24
C LEU A 83 -2.64 26.21 22.46
N THR A 84 -2.98 27.33 21.82
CA THR A 84 -4.37 27.81 21.77
C THR A 84 -5.17 27.00 20.74
N ALA A 85 -6.50 27.03 20.84
CA ALA A 85 -7.36 26.37 19.84
C ALA A 85 -7.09 26.88 18.41
N ALA A 86 -6.89 28.19 18.24
CA ALA A 86 -6.58 28.79 16.95
C ALA A 86 -5.25 28.27 16.36
N MET A 87 -4.21 28.14 17.19
CA MET A 87 -2.92 27.57 16.76
C MET A 87 -3.06 26.09 16.37
N ILE A 88 -3.83 25.32 17.13
CA ILE A 88 -4.09 23.91 16.84
C ILE A 88 -4.77 23.76 15.47
N CYS A 89 -5.82 24.55 15.21
CA CYS A 89 -6.50 24.57 13.91
C CYS A 89 -5.54 24.91 12.77
N ASP A 90 -4.75 25.99 12.93
CA ASP A 90 -3.79 26.42 11.91
C ASP A 90 -2.74 25.35 11.58
N ILE A 91 -2.24 24.64 12.60
CA ILE A 91 -1.28 23.54 12.42
C ILE A 91 -1.91 22.38 11.63
N PHE A 92 -3.12 21.97 11.98
CA PHE A 92 -3.80 20.88 11.26
C PHE A 92 -4.15 21.26 9.82
N GLU A 93 -4.63 22.47 9.59
CA GLU A 93 -5.04 22.95 8.27
C GLU A 93 -3.85 23.13 7.32
N ARG A 94 -2.72 23.62 7.83
CA ARG A 94 -1.54 23.88 7.00
C ARG A 94 -0.67 22.65 6.74
N PHE A 95 -0.49 21.81 7.76
CA PHE A 95 0.52 20.74 7.71
C PHE A 95 -0.08 19.34 7.67
N HIS A 96 -1.39 19.21 7.94
CA HIS A 96 -2.11 17.94 7.91
C HIS A 96 -1.45 16.85 8.76
N PHE A 97 -1.03 17.22 9.98
CA PHE A 97 -0.66 16.23 10.99
C PHE A 97 -1.85 15.32 11.30
N ASP A 98 -1.58 14.05 11.55
CA ASP A 98 -2.58 13.07 11.94
C ASP A 98 -2.94 13.17 13.43
N GLU A 99 -2.06 13.73 14.25
CA GLU A 99 -2.26 13.97 15.68
C GLU A 99 -1.28 15.01 16.23
N LEU A 100 -1.72 15.76 17.24
CA LEU A 100 -0.86 16.61 18.06
C LEU A 100 -0.77 16.02 19.47
N LEU A 101 0.44 15.63 19.85
CA LEU A 101 0.76 15.00 21.12
C LEU A 101 1.36 16.03 22.08
N SER A 102 1.14 15.84 23.37
CA SER A 102 1.75 16.67 24.41
C SER A 102 2.86 15.91 25.13
N LEU A 103 4.02 16.56 25.35
CA LEU A 103 5.11 16.02 26.16
C LEU A 103 4.69 15.75 27.61
N GLU A 104 3.63 16.41 28.10
CA GLU A 104 3.09 16.21 29.45
C GLU A 104 2.20 14.96 29.57
N MET A 105 1.87 14.28 28.46
CA MET A 105 1.11 13.03 28.50
C MET A 105 1.85 11.96 29.31
N SER A 106 1.13 11.03 29.92
CA SER A 106 1.75 9.85 30.53
C SER A 106 2.38 8.95 29.46
N ASN A 107 3.38 8.13 29.83
CA ASN A 107 3.97 7.14 28.92
C ASN A 107 2.92 6.18 28.32
N ARG A 108 1.94 5.78 29.13
CA ARG A 108 0.86 4.89 28.71
C ARG A 108 -0.04 5.55 27.67
N GLU A 109 -0.40 6.81 27.88
CA GLU A 109 -1.23 7.56 26.93
C GLU A 109 -0.49 7.82 25.62
N LEU A 110 0.76 8.29 25.69
CA LEU A 110 1.59 8.56 24.52
C LEU A 110 1.74 7.31 23.66
N HIS A 111 2.07 6.17 24.29
CA HIS A 111 2.14 4.88 23.62
C HIS A 111 0.81 4.50 22.96
N ALA A 112 -0.31 4.57 23.70
CA ALA A 112 -1.62 4.18 23.16
C ALA A 112 -2.04 5.03 21.95
N ARG A 113 -1.82 6.34 21.98
CA ARG A 113 -2.16 7.23 20.85
C ARG A 113 -1.28 6.96 19.62
N ILE A 114 0.03 6.77 19.82
CA ILE A 114 0.96 6.40 18.74
C ILE A 114 0.54 5.07 18.12
N GLN A 115 0.29 4.05 18.94
CA GLN A 115 -0.19 2.74 18.48
C GLN A 115 -1.51 2.82 17.73
N GLN A 116 -2.45 3.66 18.17
CA GLN A 116 -3.72 3.82 17.46
C GLN A 116 -3.54 4.40 16.05
N LYS A 117 -2.60 5.34 15.87
CA LYS A 117 -2.31 5.92 14.54
C LYS A 117 -1.58 4.92 13.66
N ILE A 118 -0.60 4.22 14.21
CA ILE A 118 0.04 3.08 13.53
C ILE A 118 -1.02 2.08 13.10
N TRP A 119 -1.91 1.67 14.00
CA TRP A 119 -2.97 0.71 13.70
C TRP A 119 -3.86 1.20 12.57
N ARG A 120 -4.24 2.49 12.50
CA ARG A 120 -5.07 3.00 11.38
C ARG A 120 -4.38 2.93 10.02
N TYR A 121 -3.08 3.20 9.96
CA TYR A 121 -2.32 3.26 8.69
C TYR A 121 -1.78 1.89 8.27
N TYR A 122 -1.44 1.10 9.27
CA TYR A 122 -0.81 -0.19 9.13
C TYR A 122 -1.65 -1.24 9.84
N GLN A 123 -2.98 -1.11 9.70
CA GLN A 123 -3.82 -2.27 9.92
C GLN A 123 -3.11 -3.38 9.16
N PRO A 124 -2.98 -4.59 9.73
CA PRO A 124 -3.16 -5.70 8.82
C PRO A 124 -4.47 -5.30 8.14
N GLN A 125 -4.42 -4.84 6.87
CA GLN A 125 -5.47 -5.23 5.95
C GLN A 125 -5.73 -6.63 6.41
N GLU A 126 -6.97 -6.92 6.83
CA GLU A 126 -7.35 -8.30 7.05
C GLU A 126 -6.57 -9.05 5.99
N GLU A 127 -5.81 -10.06 6.39
CA GLU A 127 -5.65 -11.13 5.46
C GLU A 127 -7.11 -11.55 5.16
N SER A 128 -7.83 -10.81 4.29
CA SER A 128 -8.32 -11.41 3.09
C SER A 128 -7.15 -12.29 2.74
N ARG A 129 -7.29 -13.56 3.09
CA ARG A 129 -7.52 -14.58 2.08
C ARG A 129 -7.95 -13.83 0.82
N GLU A 130 -6.97 -13.21 0.15
CA GLU A 130 -7.11 -12.56 -1.14
C GLU A 130 -7.29 -13.78 -2.02
N ILE A 131 -8.46 -14.39 -1.89
CA ILE A 131 -8.94 -15.40 -2.78
C ILE A 131 -9.81 -14.58 -3.69
N LEU A 132 -9.24 -14.13 -4.80
CA LEU A 132 -10.07 -13.54 -5.85
C LEU A 132 -10.87 -14.69 -6.45
N ASN A 133 -12.18 -14.53 -6.47
CA ASN A 133 -13.11 -15.49 -7.01
C ASN A 133 -13.88 -14.85 -8.17
N THR A 134 -13.83 -15.50 -9.32
CA THR A 134 -14.63 -15.11 -10.49
C THR A 134 -15.23 -16.37 -11.09
N GLY A 135 -16.54 -16.57 -10.91
CA GLY A 135 -17.19 -17.83 -11.28
C GLY A 135 -16.50 -19.02 -10.62
N GLN A 136 -15.98 -19.94 -11.43
CA GLN A 136 -15.28 -21.14 -10.95
C GLN A 136 -13.78 -20.93 -10.73
N LEU A 137 -13.23 -19.78 -11.10
CA LEU A 137 -11.82 -19.45 -10.97
C LEU A 137 -11.54 -18.84 -9.58
N GLN A 138 -10.54 -19.39 -8.88
CA GLN A 138 -10.08 -18.91 -7.58
C GLN A 138 -8.58 -18.69 -7.61
N VAL A 139 -8.11 -17.55 -7.09
CA VAL A 139 -6.69 -17.23 -6.96
C VAL A 139 -6.37 -16.87 -5.52
N ASP A 140 -5.60 -17.72 -4.84
CA ASP A 140 -5.05 -17.49 -3.50
C ASP A 140 -3.66 -16.85 -3.62
N PHE A 141 -3.56 -15.60 -3.19
CA PHE A 141 -2.35 -14.78 -3.32
C PHE A 141 -1.26 -15.22 -2.34
N GLN A 142 -1.65 -15.69 -1.16
CA GLN A 142 -0.72 -16.06 -0.10
C GLN A 142 0.02 -17.36 -0.45
N HIS A 143 -0.70 -18.31 -1.04
CA HIS A 143 -0.17 -19.61 -1.43
C HIS A 143 0.26 -19.69 -2.90
N TYR A 144 0.15 -18.58 -3.66
CA TYR A 144 0.39 -18.53 -5.11
C TYR A 144 -0.35 -19.66 -5.85
N MET A 145 -1.61 -19.89 -5.47
CA MET A 145 -2.36 -21.05 -5.90
C MET A 145 -3.57 -20.62 -6.71
N VAL A 146 -3.71 -21.18 -7.91
CA VAL A 146 -4.84 -20.94 -8.79
C VAL A 146 -5.64 -22.23 -8.91
N SER A 147 -6.97 -22.14 -8.89
CA SER A 147 -7.82 -23.29 -9.19
C SER A 147 -9.01 -22.90 -10.06
N VAL A 148 -9.44 -23.82 -10.91
CA VAL A 148 -10.68 -23.69 -11.69
C VAL A 148 -11.56 -24.89 -11.36
N ALA A 149 -12.80 -24.64 -10.94
CA ALA A 149 -13.74 -25.68 -10.50
C ALA A 149 -13.12 -26.62 -9.42
N GLY A 150 -12.31 -26.04 -8.52
CA GLY A 150 -11.59 -26.76 -7.46
C GLY A 150 -10.36 -27.54 -7.91
N ARG A 151 -10.00 -27.55 -9.21
CA ARG A 151 -8.77 -28.19 -9.72
C ARG A 151 -7.62 -27.20 -9.70
N LYS A 152 -6.55 -27.53 -8.98
CA LYS A 152 -5.34 -26.68 -8.91
C LYS A 152 -4.63 -26.62 -10.27
N LEU A 153 -4.25 -25.41 -10.67
CA LEU A 153 -3.50 -25.14 -11.88
C LEU A 153 -2.05 -24.81 -11.54
N THR A 154 -1.13 -25.32 -12.35
CA THR A 154 0.28 -24.94 -12.29
C THR A 154 0.56 -23.95 -13.41
N MET A 155 1.09 -22.77 -13.06
CA MET A 155 1.44 -21.74 -14.04
C MET A 155 2.72 -21.01 -13.67
N GLY A 156 3.35 -20.37 -14.66
CA GLY A 156 4.57 -19.61 -14.44
C GLY A 156 4.31 -18.30 -13.68
N PRO A 157 5.35 -17.69 -13.07
CA PRO A 157 5.19 -16.44 -12.31
C PRO A 157 4.60 -15.28 -13.12
N VAL A 158 4.90 -15.24 -14.42
CA VAL A 158 4.39 -14.21 -15.34
C VAL A 158 2.90 -14.42 -15.62
N ASP A 159 2.49 -15.66 -15.88
CA ASP A 159 1.08 -16.00 -16.15
C ASP A 159 0.22 -15.77 -14.90
N PHE A 160 0.76 -16.07 -13.71
CA PHE A 160 0.12 -15.77 -12.43
C PHE A 160 -0.11 -14.27 -12.25
N ARG A 161 0.93 -13.44 -12.42
CA ARG A 161 0.79 -11.97 -12.32
C ARG A 161 -0.17 -11.43 -13.36
N LEU A 162 -0.14 -11.96 -14.58
CA LEU A 162 -1.07 -11.55 -15.64
C LEU A 162 -2.51 -11.85 -15.25
N LEU A 163 -2.79 -13.05 -14.72
CA LEU A 163 -4.12 -13.42 -14.27
C LEU A 163 -4.62 -12.52 -13.13
N VAL A 164 -3.79 -12.33 -12.11
CA VAL A 164 -4.07 -11.43 -10.98
C VAL A 164 -4.40 -10.03 -11.47
N TYR A 165 -3.58 -9.49 -12.37
CA TYR A 165 -3.79 -8.15 -12.92
C TYR A 165 -5.13 -8.03 -13.65
N PHE A 166 -5.53 -9.05 -14.41
CA PHE A 166 -6.85 -9.08 -15.06
C PHE A 166 -8.01 -9.20 -14.06
N MET A 167 -7.90 -10.08 -13.06
CA MET A 167 -8.95 -10.25 -12.04
C MET A 167 -9.09 -9.02 -11.14
N GLN A 168 -8.04 -8.23 -10.92
CA GLN A 168 -8.14 -6.95 -10.21
C GLN A 168 -8.84 -5.86 -11.03
N HIS A 169 -8.93 -6.03 -12.35
CA HIS A 169 -9.55 -5.10 -13.29
C HIS A 169 -10.71 -5.76 -14.04
N GLU A 170 -11.56 -6.49 -13.32
CA GLU A 170 -12.72 -7.15 -13.94
C GLU A 170 -13.60 -6.15 -14.67
N ASN A 171 -14.11 -6.57 -15.82
CA ASN A 171 -15.00 -5.80 -16.68
C ASN A 171 -14.40 -4.49 -17.22
N VAL A 172 -13.09 -4.28 -17.08
CA VAL A 172 -12.35 -3.16 -17.66
C VAL A 172 -11.58 -3.63 -18.90
N VAL A 173 -11.65 -2.85 -19.99
CA VAL A 173 -10.84 -3.11 -21.19
C VAL A 173 -9.42 -2.60 -20.96
N LEU A 174 -8.45 -3.50 -20.98
CA LEU A 174 -7.03 -3.19 -20.81
C LEU A 174 -6.31 -3.23 -22.16
N THR A 175 -5.62 -2.13 -22.48
CA THR A 175 -4.73 -2.05 -23.64
C THR A 175 -3.46 -2.86 -23.42
N ARG A 176 -2.78 -3.25 -24.50
CA ARG A 176 -1.48 -3.94 -24.41
C ARG A 176 -0.43 -3.14 -23.65
N ALA A 177 -0.44 -1.81 -23.78
CA ALA A 177 0.47 -0.93 -23.05
C ALA A 177 0.21 -0.98 -21.53
N GLN A 178 -1.06 -0.88 -21.12
CA GLN A 178 -1.46 -1.00 -19.71
C GLN A 178 -1.11 -2.37 -19.13
N ILE A 179 -1.35 -3.45 -19.89
CA ILE A 179 -0.98 -4.81 -19.48
C ILE A 179 0.54 -4.94 -19.34
N ALA A 180 1.31 -4.39 -20.29
CA ALA A 180 2.77 -4.41 -20.23
C ALA A 180 3.28 -3.70 -18.95
N GLU A 181 2.79 -2.49 -18.70
CA GLU A 181 3.18 -1.65 -17.56
C GLU A 181 2.79 -2.29 -16.22
N GLY A 182 1.55 -2.78 -16.11
CA GLY A 182 1.02 -3.35 -14.88
C GLY A 182 1.65 -4.69 -14.48
N VAL A 183 2.00 -5.54 -15.45
CA VAL A 183 2.53 -6.89 -15.18
C VAL A 183 4.06 -6.95 -15.24
N TRP A 184 4.68 -6.07 -16.03
CA TRP A 184 6.13 -5.92 -16.16
C TRP A 184 6.51 -4.44 -15.93
N ARG A 185 6.72 -4.07 -14.66
CA ARG A 185 7.01 -2.71 -14.11
C ARG A 185 8.07 -1.84 -14.84
N ASN A 186 8.71 -2.32 -15.90
CA ASN A 186 9.71 -1.63 -16.73
C ASN A 186 9.46 -1.93 -18.22
N GLY A 187 8.31 -1.48 -18.75
CA GLY A 187 7.87 -1.72 -20.13
C GLY A 187 8.98 -1.45 -21.16
N ARG A 188 9.48 -2.52 -21.80
CA ARG A 188 10.31 -2.45 -23.02
C ARG A 188 9.48 -2.98 -24.19
N ASP A 189 9.76 -2.48 -25.39
CA ASP A 189 9.05 -2.89 -26.64
C ASP A 189 9.10 -4.40 -26.93
N SER A 190 10.11 -5.10 -26.40
CA SER A 190 10.20 -6.56 -26.49
C SER A 190 9.13 -7.30 -25.68
N THR A 191 8.52 -6.65 -24.67
CA THR A 191 7.49 -7.23 -23.81
C THR A 191 6.11 -7.22 -24.47
N MET A 192 5.80 -6.24 -25.33
CA MET A 192 4.48 -6.18 -26.01
C MET A 192 4.21 -7.39 -26.88
N ARG A 193 5.25 -7.98 -27.52
CA ARG A 193 5.12 -9.20 -28.34
C ARG A 193 4.92 -10.47 -27.50
N ALA A 194 5.31 -10.44 -26.22
CA ALA A 194 5.15 -11.57 -25.32
C ALA A 194 3.73 -11.65 -24.74
N ILE A 195 3.00 -10.52 -24.65
CA ILE A 195 1.65 -10.46 -24.08
C ILE A 195 0.74 -11.47 -24.77
N ASP A 196 0.62 -11.42 -26.10
CA ASP A 196 -0.31 -12.29 -26.84
C ASP A 196 0.01 -13.79 -26.66
N SER A 197 1.29 -14.14 -26.48
CA SER A 197 1.72 -15.50 -26.15
C SER A 197 1.30 -15.90 -24.73
N HIS A 198 1.48 -15.03 -23.75
CA HIS A 198 1.03 -15.25 -22.38
C HIS A 198 -0.50 -15.29 -22.27
N ILE A 199 -1.24 -14.45 -23.02
CA ILE A 199 -2.71 -14.52 -23.11
C ILE A 199 -3.14 -15.89 -23.67
N SER A 200 -2.49 -16.35 -24.74
CA SER A 200 -2.79 -17.65 -25.34
C SER A 200 -2.51 -18.81 -24.37
N LYS A 201 -1.40 -18.75 -23.63
CA LYS A 201 -1.09 -19.74 -22.57
C LYS A 201 -2.10 -19.69 -21.44
N LEU A 202 -2.45 -18.50 -20.97
CA LEU A 202 -3.39 -18.30 -19.87
C LEU A 202 -4.78 -18.85 -20.22
N ARG A 203 -5.28 -18.58 -21.44
CA ARG A 203 -6.56 -19.14 -21.92
C ARG A 203 -6.58 -20.67 -21.90
N LYS A 204 -5.49 -21.33 -22.30
CA LYS A 204 -5.39 -22.80 -22.24
C LYS A 204 -5.44 -23.36 -20.81
N LEU A 205 -5.15 -22.54 -19.81
CA LEU A 205 -5.15 -22.95 -18.40
C LEU A 205 -6.49 -22.67 -17.73
N ILE A 206 -7.13 -21.53 -18.02
CA ILE A 206 -8.30 -21.06 -17.27
C ILE A 206 -9.64 -21.24 -18.00
N GLU A 207 -9.63 -21.39 -19.33
CA GLU A 207 -10.84 -21.53 -20.14
C GLU A 207 -11.15 -23.00 -20.39
N GLU A 208 -12.44 -23.33 -20.51
CA GLU A 208 -12.87 -24.65 -20.98
C GLU A 208 -12.51 -24.86 -22.46
N ASP A 209 -12.76 -23.86 -23.32
CA ASP A 209 -12.26 -23.80 -24.69
C ASP A 209 -11.48 -22.51 -24.93
N ALA A 210 -10.16 -22.63 -25.08
CA ALA A 210 -9.28 -21.50 -25.35
C ALA A 210 -9.57 -20.76 -26.67
N LYS A 211 -10.28 -21.38 -27.62
CA LYS A 211 -10.72 -20.74 -28.88
C LYS A 211 -12.00 -19.91 -28.69
N GLN A 212 -12.79 -20.22 -27.67
CA GLN A 212 -14.03 -19.51 -27.32
C GLN A 212 -13.96 -19.03 -25.85
N PRO A 213 -13.03 -18.11 -25.53
CA PRO A 213 -12.77 -17.72 -24.15
C PRO A 213 -13.97 -17.01 -23.52
N GLN A 214 -14.35 -17.44 -22.31
CA GLN A 214 -15.41 -16.84 -21.52
C GLN A 214 -14.85 -15.81 -20.55
N TYR A 215 -13.76 -16.13 -19.85
CA TYR A 215 -13.13 -15.23 -18.88
C TYR A 215 -12.32 -14.13 -19.55
N LEU A 216 -11.39 -14.47 -20.45
CA LEU A 216 -10.41 -13.54 -21.01
C LEU A 216 -10.68 -13.28 -22.49
N GLN A 217 -11.51 -12.29 -22.79
CA GLN A 217 -11.98 -11.98 -24.14
C GLN A 217 -11.10 -10.96 -24.85
N THR A 218 -11.01 -11.07 -26.18
CA THR A 218 -10.33 -10.06 -27.02
C THR A 218 -11.33 -9.00 -27.46
N ILE A 219 -11.04 -7.73 -27.17
CA ILE A 219 -11.76 -6.59 -27.74
C ILE A 219 -10.95 -6.07 -28.93
N ARG A 220 -11.41 -6.39 -30.14
CA ARG A 220 -10.72 -6.08 -31.40
C ARG A 220 -10.43 -4.58 -31.51
N GLY A 221 -9.18 -4.22 -31.79
CA GLY A 221 -8.74 -2.82 -31.91
C GLY A 221 -8.36 -2.14 -30.60
N PHE A 222 -8.71 -2.71 -29.43
CA PHE A 222 -8.47 -2.08 -28.13
C PHE A 222 -7.56 -2.89 -27.21
N GLY A 223 -7.81 -4.18 -27.05
CA GLY A 223 -7.03 -5.01 -26.12
C GLY A 223 -7.80 -6.22 -25.61
N TYR A 224 -7.76 -6.43 -24.31
CA TYR A 224 -8.35 -7.58 -23.64
C TYR A 224 -9.25 -7.14 -22.48
N ILE A 225 -10.27 -7.93 -22.20
CA ILE A 225 -11.16 -7.73 -21.05
C ILE A 225 -11.29 -9.04 -20.29
N PHE A 226 -11.29 -8.96 -18.97
CA PHE A 226 -11.62 -10.07 -18.10
C PHE A 226 -13.10 -9.95 -17.69
N LYS A 227 -13.88 -11.00 -17.90
CA LYS A 227 -15.32 -11.04 -17.68
C LYS A 227 -15.67 -11.97 -16.54
N THR A 228 -16.63 -11.54 -15.73
CA THR A 228 -17.30 -12.39 -14.76
C THR A 228 -18.22 -13.36 -15.50
N VAL A 229 -17.94 -14.66 -15.43
CA VAL A 229 -18.79 -15.70 -16.04
C VAL A 229 -19.88 -16.07 -15.01
N PRO A 230 -21.18 -16.00 -15.37
CA PRO A 230 -22.25 -16.42 -14.47
C PRO A 230 -22.12 -17.92 -14.16
N GLU A 231 -22.33 -18.32 -12.91
CA GLU A 231 -22.48 -19.72 -12.57
C GLU A 231 -23.71 -20.28 -13.30
N HIS A 232 -23.54 -21.37 -14.05
CA HIS A 232 -24.69 -22.13 -14.55
C HIS A 232 -25.44 -22.71 -13.35
N THR A 233 -26.46 -22.01 -12.87
CA THR A 233 -27.49 -22.61 -12.02
C THR A 233 -28.14 -23.71 -12.86
N GLN A 234 -27.88 -24.96 -12.49
CA GLN A 234 -28.68 -26.07 -12.99
C GLN A 234 -30.10 -25.86 -12.47
N GLU A 235 -30.99 -25.35 -13.35
CA GLU A 235 -32.42 -25.48 -13.16
C GLU A 235 -32.73 -26.98 -13.14
N ALA A 236 -33.04 -27.50 -11.96
CA ALA A 236 -33.56 -28.84 -11.79
C ALA A 236 -34.96 -28.91 -12.40
N GLU A 237 -35.14 -29.87 -13.31
CA GLU A 237 -36.41 -30.29 -13.93
C GLU A 237 -37.50 -30.63 -12.90
#